data_AF-K9SEK8-F1
#
_entry.id   AF-K9SEK8-F1
#
_cell.length_a   1.000
_cell.length_b   1.000
_cell.length_c   1.000
_cell.angle_alpha   90.00
_cell.angle_beta   90.00
_cell.angle_gamma   90.00
#
_symmetry.space_group_name_H-M   'P 1'
#
loop_
_entity.id
_entity.type
_entity.pdbx_description
1 polymer ?
#
loop_
_entity_poly.entity_id
_entity_poly.type
_entity_poly.pdbx_seq_one_letter_code
_entity_poly.pdbx_strand_id
1 'polypeptide(L)'
;MQSDRNLDSAKPKMGDKKSLEQSFAEIDRRLGRAKPFCQESSSLLRLTKRDKRRPALVIWLAILILAIGIGGYWRYRNYPQLSDRNVELLARVLMSEASIGTDAERRAVGLTVINRMELEGTNRVSKVVKVGGFYHYATNQDPTLYPEYFQLAEQLLAGQIEDFTDGATHFFSPHSMPKKGQSTAGFDCEGGLSRYRNPVSASAERICTPGWSKTLEYVYLEDRNVRPYYFEFYR
;
A
#
# COMPACT_ATOMS: atom_id res chain seq x y z
N MET A 1 43.45 -6.39 26.84
CA MET A 1 42.56 -5.73 27.81
C MET A 1 41.12 -6.10 27.44
N GLN A 2 40.60 -7.09 28.15
CA GLN A 2 39.20 -7.53 28.09
C GLN A 2 38.28 -6.45 28.66
N SER A 3 37.14 -6.24 28.03
CA SER A 3 36.03 -5.43 28.55
C SER A 3 34.74 -6.15 28.16
N ASP A 4 34.42 -7.19 28.93
CA ASP A 4 33.14 -7.87 28.91
C ASP A 4 32.05 -6.92 29.40
N ARG A 5 31.09 -6.57 28.52
CA ARG A 5 29.85 -5.88 28.93
C ARG A 5 28.71 -6.87 28.90
N ASN A 6 28.34 -7.32 30.09
CA ASN A 6 27.07 -7.97 30.41
C ASN A 6 25.90 -7.05 30.00
N LEU A 7 25.06 -7.52 29.08
CA LEU A 7 23.74 -6.96 28.81
C LEU A 7 22.71 -7.93 29.39
N ASP A 8 22.31 -7.65 30.63
CA ASP A 8 21.19 -8.31 31.29
C ASP A 8 19.88 -7.96 30.55
N SER A 9 19.25 -8.99 30.01
CA SER A 9 17.98 -8.92 29.31
C SER A 9 16.83 -8.90 30.33
N ALA A 10 16.22 -7.73 30.51
CA ALA A 10 14.99 -7.58 31.28
C ALA A 10 13.82 -8.27 30.55
N LYS A 11 13.40 -9.44 31.04
CA LYS A 11 12.17 -10.11 30.61
C LYS A 11 10.95 -9.29 31.07
N PRO A 12 9.99 -8.96 30.19
CA PRO A 12 8.73 -8.34 30.60
C PRO A 12 7.91 -9.36 31.42
N LYS A 13 7.45 -8.93 32.60
CA LYS A 13 6.52 -9.68 33.45
C LYS A 13 5.20 -9.85 32.70
N MET A 14 4.85 -11.11 32.44
CA MET A 14 3.60 -11.53 31.81
C MET A 14 2.44 -11.13 32.74
N GLY A 15 1.61 -10.19 32.28
CA GLY A 15 0.45 -9.69 33.00
C GLY A 15 -0.57 -10.81 33.29
N ASP A 16 -1.11 -10.75 34.50
CA ASP A 16 -1.98 -11.73 35.11
C ASP A 16 -3.29 -11.91 34.33
N LYS A 17 -3.46 -13.09 33.70
CA LYS A 17 -4.64 -13.41 32.87
C LYS A 17 -5.96 -13.39 33.63
N LYS A 18 -5.94 -13.37 34.97
CA LYS A 18 -7.16 -13.33 35.80
C LYS A 18 -7.90 -11.99 35.77
N SER A 19 -7.27 -10.91 35.31
CA SER A 19 -7.91 -9.58 35.28
C SER A 19 -8.91 -9.40 34.12
N LEU A 20 -8.81 -10.19 33.04
CA LEU A 20 -9.69 -10.03 31.87
C LEU A 20 -11.03 -10.78 32.02
N GLU A 21 -11.04 -11.94 32.70
CA GLU A 21 -12.28 -12.69 32.93
C GLU A 21 -13.24 -12.01 33.90
N GLN A 22 -12.73 -11.17 34.82
CA GLN A 22 -13.58 -10.38 35.72
C GLN A 22 -14.34 -9.25 35.01
N SER A 23 -13.86 -8.78 33.85
CA SER A 23 -14.54 -7.70 33.10
C SER A 23 -15.77 -8.17 32.31
N PHE A 24 -15.79 -9.43 31.86
CA PHE A 24 -16.91 -9.97 31.08
C PHE A 24 -18.11 -10.36 31.96
N ALA A 25 -17.87 -10.78 33.21
CA ALA A 25 -18.95 -11.11 34.14
C ALA A 25 -19.74 -9.87 34.65
N GLU A 26 -19.16 -8.68 34.58
CA GLU A 26 -19.79 -7.41 34.98
C GLU A 26 -20.77 -6.90 33.90
N ILE A 27 -20.51 -7.19 32.62
CA ILE A 27 -21.34 -6.74 31.48
C ILE A 27 -22.65 -7.53 31.39
N ASP A 28 -22.61 -8.85 31.61
CA ASP A 28 -23.82 -9.68 31.61
C ASP A 28 -24.78 -9.36 32.77
N ARG A 29 -24.27 -8.80 33.86
CA ARG A 29 -25.10 -8.40 35.01
C ARG A 29 -25.86 -7.08 34.79
N ARG A 30 -25.46 -6.26 33.81
CA ARG A 30 -26.15 -5.01 33.42
C ARG A 30 -27.23 -5.20 32.35
N LEU A 31 -27.26 -6.33 31.64
CA LEU A 31 -28.31 -6.65 30.65
C LEU A 31 -29.53 -7.28 31.32
N GLY A 32 -30.11 -6.53 32.25
CA GLY A 32 -31.24 -6.91 33.08
C GLY A 32 -32.31 -7.75 32.37
N ARG A 33 -32.67 -8.85 33.06
CA ARG A 33 -33.88 -9.66 32.90
C ARG A 33 -35.03 -8.89 32.25
N ALA A 34 -35.27 -9.18 30.97
CA ALA A 34 -36.55 -8.90 30.35
C ALA A 34 -37.61 -9.83 30.97
N LYS A 35 -38.67 -9.24 31.53
CA LYS A 35 -39.84 -9.95 32.06
C LYS A 35 -40.58 -10.64 30.91
N PRO A 36 -41.22 -11.80 31.14
CA PRO A 36 -42.17 -12.38 30.19
C PRO A 36 -43.42 -11.50 30.17
N PHE A 37 -43.59 -10.70 29.12
CA PHE A 37 -44.82 -9.96 28.86
C PHE A 37 -45.79 -10.89 28.14
N CYS A 38 -46.69 -11.49 28.92
CA CYS A 38 -47.78 -12.30 28.43
C CYS A 38 -48.99 -11.38 28.17
N GLN A 39 -49.58 -11.55 26.97
CA GLN A 39 -51.01 -11.41 26.71
C GLN A 39 -51.60 -9.99 26.63
N GLU A 40 -51.85 -9.52 25.40
CA GLU A 40 -53.24 -9.20 25.03
C GLU A 40 -53.46 -9.22 23.51
N SER A 41 -54.57 -9.83 23.18
CA SER A 41 -55.02 -10.25 21.87
C SER A 41 -55.76 -9.12 21.16
N SER A 42 -55.74 -9.16 19.83
CA SER A 42 -56.94 -8.88 19.01
C SER A 42 -57.45 -7.43 18.91
N SER A 43 -56.74 -6.53 18.22
CA SER A 43 -57.40 -5.33 17.64
C SER A 43 -56.56 -4.49 16.66
N LEU A 44 -55.78 -5.06 15.74
CA LEU A 44 -55.15 -4.28 14.65
C LEU A 44 -55.24 -4.93 13.27
N LEU A 45 -56.39 -5.52 12.98
CA LEU A 45 -56.86 -5.78 11.62
C LEU A 45 -57.62 -4.52 11.11
N ARG A 46 -56.91 -3.39 11.02
CA ARG A 46 -57.45 -2.16 10.44
C ARG A 46 -56.35 -1.38 9.71
N LEU A 47 -56.62 -1.19 8.42
CA LEU A 47 -55.97 -0.24 7.50
C LEU A 47 -54.59 -0.63 6.95
N THR A 48 -54.57 -1.69 6.14
CA THR A 48 -53.66 -1.75 4.98
C THR A 48 -54.22 -0.87 3.85
N LYS A 49 -54.23 0.45 4.06
CA LYS A 49 -54.24 1.36 2.90
C LYS A 49 -52.89 1.18 2.23
N ARG A 50 -52.90 0.46 1.11
CA ARG A 50 -51.74 0.09 0.28
C ARG A 50 -51.05 1.37 -0.20
N ASP A 51 -50.13 1.86 0.61
CA ASP A 51 -49.37 3.06 0.33
C ASP A 51 -48.41 2.76 -0.82
N LYS A 52 -48.76 3.22 -2.04
CA LYS A 52 -48.04 2.98 -3.30
C LYS A 52 -46.58 3.48 -3.29
N ARG A 53 -46.13 4.13 -2.21
CA ARG A 53 -44.76 4.64 -2.04
C ARG A 53 -43.77 3.66 -1.42
N ARG A 54 -44.22 2.55 -0.81
CA ARG A 54 -43.33 1.52 -0.24
C ARG A 54 -42.48 0.70 -1.23
N PRO A 55 -42.90 0.38 -2.47
CA PRO A 55 -42.08 -0.46 -3.36
C PRO A 55 -40.83 0.26 -3.85
N ALA A 56 -40.86 1.60 -4.00
CA ALA A 56 -39.70 2.37 -4.45
C ALA A 56 -38.53 2.28 -3.45
N LEU A 57 -38.82 2.33 -2.15
CA LEU A 57 -37.79 2.32 -1.11
C LEU A 57 -37.10 0.94 -1.01
N VAL A 58 -37.85 -0.14 -1.20
CA VAL A 58 -37.31 -1.51 -1.25
C VAL A 58 -36.42 -1.72 -2.48
N ILE A 59 -36.83 -1.20 -3.64
CA ILE A 59 -36.03 -1.26 -4.87
C ILE A 59 -34.72 -0.48 -4.71
N TRP A 60 -34.77 0.74 -4.18
CA TRP A 60 -33.55 1.54 -3.93
C TRP A 60 -32.59 0.87 -2.95
N LEU A 61 -33.10 0.25 -1.88
CA LEU A 61 -32.27 -0.48 -0.93
C LEU A 61 -31.60 -1.71 -1.58
N ALA A 62 -32.33 -2.46 -2.41
CA ALA A 62 -31.80 -3.60 -3.14
C ALA A 62 -30.70 -3.18 -4.14
N ILE A 63 -30.89 -2.06 -4.87
CA ILE A 63 -29.89 -1.50 -5.77
C ILE A 63 -28.64 -1.09 -5.00
N LEU A 64 -28.78 -0.44 -3.84
CA LEU A 64 -27.66 -0.02 -3.00
C LEU A 64 -26.86 -1.24 -2.49
N ILE A 65 -27.55 -2.28 -1.99
CA ILE A 65 -26.90 -3.52 -1.53
C ILE A 65 -26.18 -4.20 -2.70
N LEU A 66 -26.79 -4.24 -3.88
CA LEU A 66 -26.16 -4.81 -5.07
C LEU A 66 -24.93 -3.99 -5.48
N ALA A 67 -24.99 -2.67 -5.44
CA ALA A 67 -23.87 -1.78 -5.75
C ALA A 67 -22.72 -1.95 -4.76
N ILE A 68 -23.01 -2.06 -3.45
CA ILE A 68 -22.01 -2.35 -2.41
C ILE A 68 -21.42 -3.74 -2.61
N GLY A 69 -22.24 -4.75 -2.91
CA GLY A 69 -21.81 -6.12 -3.17
C GLY A 69 -20.93 -6.23 -4.41
N ILE A 70 -21.30 -5.57 -5.51
CA ILE A 70 -20.52 -5.51 -6.74
C ILE A 70 -19.22 -4.74 -6.51
N GLY A 71 -19.27 -3.57 -5.87
CA GLY A 71 -18.08 -2.78 -5.55
C GLY A 71 -17.11 -3.52 -4.64
N GLY A 72 -17.62 -4.19 -3.60
CA GLY A 72 -16.83 -5.03 -2.70
C GLY A 72 -16.24 -6.25 -3.41
N TYR A 73 -17.00 -6.91 -4.30
CA TYR A 73 -16.52 -8.05 -5.08
C TYR A 73 -15.43 -7.67 -6.08
N TRP A 74 -15.59 -6.54 -6.80
CA TRP A 74 -14.57 -6.02 -7.70
C TRP A 74 -13.30 -5.64 -6.95
N ARG A 75 -13.44 -4.97 -5.79
CA ARG A 75 -12.30 -4.63 -4.93
C ARG A 75 -11.59 -5.91 -4.45
N TYR A 76 -12.32 -6.90 -3.93
CA TYR A 76 -11.78 -8.19 -3.47
C TYR A 76 -11.05 -8.95 -4.58
N ARG A 77 -11.60 -8.98 -5.80
CA ARG A 77 -10.99 -9.68 -6.93
C ARG A 77 -9.66 -9.04 -7.37
N ASN A 78 -9.57 -7.70 -7.25
CA ASN A 78 -8.43 -6.92 -7.71
C ASN A 78 -7.39 -6.65 -6.62
N TYR A 79 -7.65 -7.03 -5.36
CA TYR A 79 -6.62 -6.95 -4.33
C TYR A 79 -5.41 -7.81 -4.71
N PRO A 80 -4.18 -7.32 -4.50
CA PRO A 80 -2.98 -8.12 -4.69
C PRO A 80 -3.10 -9.41 -3.88
N GLN A 81 -2.99 -10.55 -4.55
CA GLN A 81 -3.08 -11.83 -3.86
C GLN A 81 -1.81 -11.99 -3.03
N LEU A 82 -1.98 -12.11 -1.71
CA LEU A 82 -0.92 -12.48 -0.79
C LEU A 82 -0.52 -13.93 -1.09
N SER A 83 0.45 -14.09 -1.98
CA SER A 83 1.03 -15.38 -2.36
C SER A 83 2.53 -15.28 -2.22
N ASP A 84 3.16 -16.36 -1.77
CA ASP A 84 4.62 -16.41 -1.51
C ASP A 84 5.41 -15.91 -2.72
N ARG A 85 4.96 -16.22 -3.94
CA ARG A 85 5.59 -15.77 -5.19
C ARG A 85 5.49 -14.26 -5.40
N ASN A 86 4.35 -13.64 -5.09
CA ASN A 86 4.20 -12.19 -5.21
C ASN A 86 5.04 -11.49 -4.14
N VAL A 87 5.01 -12.01 -2.90
CA VAL A 87 5.80 -11.48 -1.78
C VAL A 87 7.29 -11.54 -2.10
N GLU A 88 7.79 -12.70 -2.52
CA GLU A 88 9.20 -12.87 -2.89
C GLU A 88 9.62 -11.91 -4.01
N LEU A 89 8.81 -11.81 -5.07
CA LEU A 89 9.15 -10.96 -6.20
C LEU A 89 9.10 -9.47 -5.85
N LEU A 90 8.12 -9.03 -5.06
CA LEU A 90 8.06 -7.64 -4.60
C LEU A 90 9.22 -7.34 -3.63
N ALA A 91 9.57 -8.26 -2.74
CA ALA A 91 10.73 -8.11 -1.86
C ALA A 91 12.03 -7.97 -2.65
N ARG A 92 12.21 -8.74 -3.74
CA ARG A 92 13.34 -8.60 -4.68
C ARG A 92 13.38 -7.23 -5.34
N VAL A 93 12.22 -6.70 -5.76
CA VAL A 93 12.12 -5.33 -6.32
C VAL A 93 12.54 -4.29 -5.29
N LEU A 94 11.96 -4.34 -4.08
CA LEU A 94 12.26 -3.39 -3.01
C LEU A 94 13.74 -3.39 -2.64
N MET A 95 14.35 -4.58 -2.54
CA MET A 95 15.78 -4.72 -2.27
C MET A 95 16.62 -4.14 -3.42
N SER A 96 16.31 -4.50 -4.66
CA SER A 96 17.10 -4.08 -5.83
C SER A 96 17.01 -2.58 -6.12
N GLU A 97 15.84 -1.98 -5.92
CA GLU A 97 15.57 -0.58 -6.27
C GLU A 97 15.79 0.39 -5.10
N ALA A 98 15.58 -0.05 -3.86
CA ALA A 98 15.53 0.83 -2.69
C ALA A 98 16.28 0.30 -1.45
N SER A 99 17.31 -0.54 -1.64
CA SER A 99 18.09 -1.10 -0.52
C SER A 99 18.68 -0.05 0.41
N ILE A 100 19.21 1.05 -0.15
CA ILE A 100 19.78 2.18 0.59
C ILE A 100 18.76 3.29 0.91
N GLY A 101 17.49 3.05 0.59
CA GLY A 101 16.42 4.02 0.76
C GLY A 101 15.95 4.17 2.22
N THR A 102 15.32 5.31 2.52
CA THR A 102 14.52 5.47 3.74
C THR A 102 13.29 4.55 3.70
N ASP A 103 12.64 4.35 4.84
CA ASP A 103 11.38 3.59 4.90
C ASP A 103 10.30 4.18 3.96
N ALA A 104 10.21 5.52 3.89
CA ALA A 104 9.29 6.20 2.97
C ALA A 104 9.65 5.92 1.50
N GLU A 105 10.93 5.93 1.12
CA GLU A 105 11.35 5.64 -0.25
C GLU A 105 11.05 4.20 -0.66
N ARG A 106 11.31 3.23 0.23
CA ARG A 106 10.98 1.82 0.00
C ARG A 106 9.49 1.62 -0.19
N ARG A 107 8.66 2.25 0.67
CA ARG A 107 7.20 2.21 0.53
C ARG A 107 6.75 2.84 -0.77
N ALA A 108 7.29 4.01 -1.15
CA ALA A 108 6.92 4.69 -2.37
C ALA A 108 7.24 3.85 -3.62
N VAL A 109 8.44 3.25 -3.69
CA VAL A 109 8.81 2.29 -4.75
C VAL A 109 7.87 1.08 -4.77
N GLY A 110 7.54 0.53 -3.60
CA GLY A 110 6.58 -0.56 -3.50
C GLY A 110 5.18 -0.19 -3.99
N LEU A 111 4.71 1.00 -3.63
CA LEU A 111 3.41 1.54 -4.04
C LEU A 111 3.34 1.73 -5.56
N THR A 112 4.42 2.10 -6.25
CA THR A 112 4.37 2.15 -7.73
C THR A 112 4.12 0.77 -8.37
N VAL A 113 4.58 -0.31 -7.74
CA VAL A 113 4.25 -1.68 -8.19
C VAL A 113 2.76 -1.96 -7.98
N ILE A 114 2.21 -1.60 -6.81
CA ILE A 114 0.79 -1.77 -6.49
C ILE A 114 -0.09 -0.94 -7.44
N ASN A 115 0.24 0.33 -7.68
CA ASN A 115 -0.51 1.22 -8.56
C ASN A 115 -0.51 0.73 -10.01
N ARG A 116 0.61 0.17 -10.49
CA ARG A 116 0.62 -0.50 -11.80
C ARG A 116 -0.24 -1.76 -11.82
N MET A 117 -0.25 -2.53 -10.74
CA MET A 117 -1.09 -3.73 -10.66
C MET A 117 -2.57 -3.36 -10.76
N GLU A 118 -2.98 -2.28 -10.09
CA GLU A 118 -4.32 -1.73 -10.18
C GLU A 118 -4.63 -1.20 -11.59
N LEU A 119 -3.72 -0.42 -12.18
CA LEU A 119 -3.86 0.13 -13.55
C LEU A 119 -4.05 -0.98 -14.59
N GLU A 120 -3.29 -2.06 -14.50
CA GLU A 120 -3.34 -3.20 -15.42
C GLU A 120 -4.45 -4.22 -15.07
N GLY A 121 -5.22 -3.99 -13.99
CA GLY A 121 -6.26 -4.91 -13.52
C GLY A 121 -5.71 -6.30 -13.18
N THR A 122 -4.51 -6.39 -12.61
CA THR A 122 -3.84 -7.65 -12.29
C THR A 122 -3.48 -7.75 -10.81
N ASN A 123 -3.52 -8.96 -10.27
CA ASN A 123 -3.11 -9.26 -8.90
C ASN A 123 -1.75 -9.99 -8.85
N ARG A 124 -0.97 -9.93 -9.93
CA ARG A 124 0.33 -10.61 -10.07
C ARG A 124 1.46 -9.60 -10.23
N VAL A 125 2.36 -9.54 -9.26
CA VAL A 125 3.57 -8.70 -9.31
C VAL A 125 4.37 -8.99 -10.59
N SER A 126 4.45 -10.26 -11.00
CA SER A 126 5.18 -10.66 -12.20
C SER A 126 4.67 -10.04 -13.50
N LYS A 127 3.41 -9.59 -13.55
CA LYS A 127 2.82 -8.98 -14.75
C LYS A 127 3.23 -7.52 -14.93
N VAL A 128 3.50 -6.81 -13.85
CA VAL A 128 3.91 -5.40 -13.90
C VAL A 128 5.41 -5.22 -13.79
N VAL A 129 6.10 -6.17 -13.14
CA VAL A 129 7.57 -6.18 -13.07
C VAL A 129 8.20 -6.47 -14.42
N LYS A 130 7.54 -7.30 -15.24
CA LYS A 130 8.01 -7.68 -16.57
C LYS A 130 6.92 -7.49 -17.62
N VAL A 131 7.09 -6.51 -18.51
CA VAL A 131 6.16 -6.22 -19.61
C VAL A 131 6.89 -6.40 -20.94
N GLY A 132 6.29 -7.14 -21.87
CA GLY A 132 6.87 -7.36 -23.20
C GLY A 132 8.24 -8.06 -23.20
N GLY A 133 8.61 -8.73 -22.10
CA GLY A 133 9.93 -9.36 -21.95
C GLY A 133 10.99 -8.48 -21.26
N PHE A 134 10.71 -7.18 -21.07
CA PHE A 134 11.60 -6.23 -20.42
C PHE A 134 11.18 -6.00 -18.96
N TYR A 135 12.18 -5.77 -18.10
CA TYR A 135 11.94 -5.47 -16.70
C TYR A 135 11.70 -3.97 -16.51
N HIS A 136 10.57 -3.61 -15.90
CA HIS A 136 10.32 -2.24 -15.44
C HIS A 136 11.02 -1.92 -14.12
N TYR A 137 11.39 -2.97 -13.37
CA TYR A 137 12.02 -2.89 -12.07
C TYR A 137 13.19 -3.88 -12.02
N ALA A 138 14.28 -3.50 -11.37
CA ALA A 138 15.39 -4.36 -11.03
C ALA A 138 14.94 -5.46 -10.06
N THR A 139 15.44 -6.67 -10.27
CA THR A 139 15.14 -7.85 -9.44
C THR A 139 16.39 -8.70 -9.17
N ASN A 140 17.57 -8.10 -9.31
CA ASN A 140 18.86 -8.79 -9.29
C ASN A 140 19.43 -9.01 -7.88
N GLN A 141 18.81 -8.47 -6.84
CA GLN A 141 19.21 -8.69 -5.45
C GLN A 141 18.31 -9.73 -4.76
N ASP A 142 18.91 -10.54 -3.89
CA ASP A 142 18.23 -11.56 -3.10
C ASP A 142 17.88 -11.02 -1.69
N PRO A 143 16.60 -10.91 -1.33
CA PRO A 143 16.17 -10.38 -0.03
C PRO A 143 16.30 -11.39 1.12
N THR A 144 16.73 -12.64 0.90
CA THR A 144 16.73 -13.72 1.91
C THR A 144 17.45 -13.35 3.22
N LEU A 145 18.50 -12.54 3.17
CA LEU A 145 19.26 -12.10 4.35
C LEU A 145 18.64 -10.87 5.06
N TYR A 146 17.55 -10.32 4.53
CA TYR A 146 16.93 -9.07 4.97
C TYR A 146 15.41 -9.22 5.10
N PRO A 147 14.92 -9.86 6.19
CA PRO A 147 13.50 -10.16 6.39
C PRO A 147 12.57 -8.94 6.33
N GLU A 148 13.09 -7.74 6.59
CA GLU A 148 12.32 -6.49 6.52
C GLU A 148 11.72 -6.22 5.13
N TYR A 149 12.33 -6.68 4.05
CA TYR A 149 11.77 -6.52 2.69
C TYR A 149 10.61 -7.47 2.44
N PHE A 150 10.64 -8.68 3.00
CA PHE A 150 9.51 -9.60 2.94
C PHE A 150 8.33 -9.04 3.74
N GLN A 151 8.57 -8.54 4.95
CA GLN A 151 7.54 -7.92 5.78
C GLN A 151 6.92 -6.70 5.09
N LEU A 152 7.73 -5.82 4.50
CA LEU A 152 7.23 -4.66 3.76
C LEU A 152 6.42 -5.09 2.52
N ALA A 153 6.89 -6.09 1.78
CA ALA A 153 6.16 -6.63 0.62
C ALA A 153 4.79 -7.22 1.02
N GLU A 154 4.72 -7.96 2.14
CA GLU A 154 3.46 -8.47 2.68
C GLU A 154 2.50 -7.34 3.05
N GLN A 155 2.98 -6.31 3.76
CA GLN A 155 2.17 -5.16 4.15
C GLN A 155 1.61 -4.40 2.94
N LEU A 156 2.43 -4.20 1.90
CA LEU A 156 2.00 -3.55 0.65
C LEU A 156 0.94 -4.39 -0.07
N LEU A 157 1.19 -5.69 -0.27
CA LEU A 157 0.25 -6.59 -0.96
C LEU A 157 -1.06 -6.77 -0.20
N ALA A 158 -1.00 -6.77 1.14
CA ALA A 158 -2.19 -6.81 1.99
C ALA A 158 -2.96 -5.48 2.03
N GLY A 159 -2.47 -4.41 1.40
CA GLY A 159 -3.09 -3.08 1.42
C GLY A 159 -3.08 -2.43 2.81
N GLN A 160 -2.09 -2.76 3.64
CA GLN A 160 -1.93 -2.21 5.01
C GLN A 160 -1.20 -0.87 5.02
N ILE A 161 -0.58 -0.49 3.90
CA ILE A 161 0.11 0.78 3.71
C ILE A 161 -0.75 1.65 2.81
N GLU A 162 -1.16 2.82 3.31
CA GLU A 162 -1.88 3.84 2.53
C GLU A 162 -0.98 4.38 1.41
N ASP A 163 -1.55 4.58 0.22
CA ASP A 163 -0.82 5.17 -0.90
C ASP A 163 -0.66 6.68 -0.71
N PHE A 164 0.51 7.11 -0.27
CA PHE A 164 0.89 8.52 -0.18
C PHE A 164 1.59 9.04 -1.45
N THR A 165 1.72 8.20 -2.49
CA THR A 165 2.33 8.57 -3.78
C THR A 165 1.31 9.12 -4.78
N ASP A 166 0.06 9.31 -4.36
CA ASP A 166 -1.02 9.88 -5.18
C ASP A 166 -1.20 9.15 -6.53
N GLY A 167 -1.05 7.81 -6.52
CA GLY A 167 -1.18 6.97 -7.69
C GLY A 167 0.07 6.90 -8.58
N ALA A 168 1.26 7.26 -8.08
CA ALA A 168 2.49 7.18 -8.87
C ALA A 168 2.70 5.77 -9.44
N THR A 169 3.01 5.67 -10.73
CA THR A 169 3.27 4.41 -11.44
C THR A 169 4.70 4.31 -11.95
N HIS A 170 5.40 5.43 -12.02
CA HIS A 170 6.78 5.50 -12.53
C HIS A 170 7.66 6.19 -11.50
N PHE A 171 8.93 5.78 -11.47
CA PHE A 171 9.97 6.54 -10.83
C PHE A 171 11.28 6.37 -11.58
N PHE A 172 12.23 7.27 -11.33
CA PHE A 172 13.62 7.07 -11.69
C PHE A 172 14.52 7.66 -10.60
N SER A 173 15.81 7.33 -10.65
CA SER A 173 16.80 7.89 -9.72
C SER A 173 17.63 8.99 -10.39
N PRO A 174 17.39 10.28 -10.06
CA PRO A 174 18.19 11.39 -10.58
C PRO A 174 19.69 11.20 -10.39
N HIS A 175 20.10 10.68 -9.23
CA HIS A 175 21.48 10.38 -8.92
C HIS A 175 22.14 9.44 -9.94
N SER A 176 21.41 8.44 -10.41
CA SER A 176 21.90 7.42 -11.35
C SER A 176 21.83 7.85 -12.82
N MET A 177 21.12 8.93 -13.15
CA MET A 177 20.99 9.37 -14.53
C MET A 177 22.28 10.01 -15.07
N PRO A 178 22.56 9.87 -16.38
CA PRO A 178 23.66 10.57 -17.03
C PRO A 178 23.54 12.09 -16.90
N LYS A 179 24.65 12.74 -16.58
CA LYS A 179 24.76 14.21 -16.51
C LYS A 179 25.06 14.76 -17.91
N LYS A 180 24.83 16.05 -18.12
CA LYS A 180 25.18 16.74 -19.37
C LYS A 180 26.63 16.46 -19.76
N GLY A 181 26.84 15.88 -20.94
CA GLY A 181 28.16 15.54 -21.46
C GLY A 181 28.64 14.13 -21.12
N GLN A 182 27.91 13.37 -20.31
CA GLN A 182 28.16 11.95 -20.08
C GLN A 182 27.46 11.10 -21.17
N SER A 183 27.93 9.86 -21.34
CA SER A 183 27.31 8.89 -22.25
C SER A 183 25.90 8.55 -21.80
N THR A 184 24.96 8.49 -22.74
CA THR A 184 23.57 8.09 -22.52
C THR A 184 23.30 6.64 -22.94
N ALA A 185 24.33 5.89 -23.36
CA ALA A 185 24.17 4.52 -23.81
C ALA A 185 23.61 3.63 -22.69
N GLY A 186 22.49 2.95 -22.98
CA GLY A 186 21.79 2.08 -22.01
C GLY A 186 20.83 2.80 -21.07
N PHE A 187 20.65 4.12 -21.21
CA PHE A 187 19.70 4.91 -20.43
C PHE A 187 18.60 5.47 -21.33
N ASP A 188 17.37 5.53 -20.80
CA ASP A 188 16.31 6.32 -21.40
C ASP A 188 16.55 7.81 -21.07
N CYS A 189 16.92 8.58 -22.10
CA CYS A 189 17.20 10.01 -22.02
C CYS A 189 16.26 10.85 -22.88
N GLU A 190 15.16 10.27 -23.35
CA GLU A 190 14.26 10.96 -24.28
C GLU A 190 13.51 12.12 -23.61
N GLY A 191 13.47 12.19 -22.28
CA GLY A 191 12.89 13.28 -21.49
C GLY A 191 13.67 14.60 -21.63
N GLY A 192 14.94 14.52 -22.00
CA GLY A 192 15.84 15.67 -22.14
C GLY A 192 16.52 16.04 -20.83
N LEU A 193 17.13 17.23 -20.80
CA LEU A 193 17.97 17.68 -19.68
C LEU A 193 17.19 18.56 -18.69
N SER A 194 16.95 18.05 -17.48
CA SER A 194 16.36 18.80 -16.36
C SER A 194 17.45 19.36 -15.44
N ARG A 195 17.18 20.50 -14.79
CA ARG A 195 18.08 21.06 -13.77
C ARG A 195 17.85 20.32 -12.46
N TYR A 196 18.93 19.87 -11.85
CA TYR A 196 18.89 19.04 -10.68
C TYR A 196 19.87 19.56 -9.61
N ARG A 197 19.44 19.64 -8.35
CA ARG A 197 20.29 20.12 -7.26
C ARG A 197 20.88 18.94 -6.52
N ASN A 198 22.19 18.78 -6.61
CA ASN A 198 22.91 17.81 -5.82
C ASN A 198 23.06 18.35 -4.37
N PRO A 199 22.54 17.66 -3.35
CA PRO A 199 22.61 18.11 -1.97
C PRO A 199 24.04 18.08 -1.42
N VAL A 200 24.95 17.29 -2.01
CA VAL A 200 26.34 17.15 -1.58
C VAL A 200 27.20 18.30 -2.09
N SER A 201 27.09 18.64 -3.38
CA SER A 201 27.91 19.71 -3.99
C SER A 201 27.26 21.08 -3.93
N ALA A 202 25.96 21.16 -3.65
CA ALA A 202 25.12 22.36 -3.78
C ALA A 202 25.14 23.01 -5.18
N SER A 203 25.78 22.38 -6.18
CA SER A 203 25.81 22.84 -7.55
C SER A 203 24.57 22.37 -8.31
N ALA A 204 24.07 23.22 -9.20
CA ALA A 204 23.04 22.83 -10.15
C ALA A 204 23.69 21.99 -11.25
N GLU A 205 23.31 20.73 -11.32
CA GLU A 205 23.66 19.82 -12.40
C GLU A 205 22.52 19.78 -13.43
N ARG A 206 22.82 19.28 -14.63
CA ARG A 206 21.78 18.95 -15.61
C ARG A 206 21.84 17.46 -15.87
N ILE A 207 20.77 16.76 -15.55
CA ILE A 207 20.65 15.31 -15.73
C ILE A 207 19.72 15.02 -16.89
N CYS A 208 19.96 13.91 -17.58
CA CYS A 208 18.99 13.36 -18.51
C CYS A 208 17.80 12.77 -17.73
N THR A 209 16.62 12.80 -18.34
CA THR A 209 15.37 12.28 -17.77
C THR A 209 14.73 11.27 -18.74
N PRO A 210 13.97 10.29 -18.24
CA PRO A 210 13.29 9.31 -19.10
C PRO A 210 12.23 9.93 -20.00
N GLY A 211 11.95 9.35 -21.16
CA GLY A 211 10.98 9.86 -22.14
C GLY A 211 9.58 10.08 -21.58
N TRP A 212 9.11 9.14 -20.75
CA TRP A 212 7.78 9.19 -20.13
C TRP A 212 7.62 10.36 -19.14
N SER A 213 8.71 10.95 -18.63
CA SER A 213 8.63 12.12 -17.72
C SER A 213 8.07 13.38 -18.39
N LYS A 214 8.02 13.43 -19.73
CA LYS A 214 7.40 14.53 -20.48
C LYS A 214 5.88 14.50 -20.46
N THR A 215 5.30 13.32 -20.29
CA THR A 215 3.86 13.09 -20.44
C THR A 215 3.17 12.79 -19.12
N LEU A 216 3.92 12.26 -18.15
CA LEU A 216 3.42 11.95 -16.82
C LEU A 216 3.55 13.16 -15.88
N GLU A 217 2.66 13.23 -14.90
CA GLU A 217 2.66 14.29 -13.91
C GLU A 217 3.65 13.96 -12.79
N TYR A 218 4.51 14.92 -12.42
CA TYR A 218 5.44 14.78 -11.30
C TYR A 218 4.70 14.76 -9.95
N VAL A 219 5.06 13.81 -9.09
CA VAL A 219 4.52 13.69 -7.73
C VAL A 219 5.56 14.19 -6.72
N TYR A 220 5.22 15.26 -6.00
CA TYR A 220 6.06 15.85 -4.97
C TYR A 220 5.93 15.10 -3.64
N LEU A 221 7.02 14.50 -3.15
CA LEU A 221 7.03 13.67 -1.94
C LEU A 221 8.10 14.09 -0.91
N GLU A 222 8.72 15.26 -1.05
CA GLU A 222 9.77 15.70 -0.12
C GLU A 222 9.23 15.88 1.31
N ASP A 223 7.97 16.32 1.46
CA ASP A 223 7.27 16.44 2.74
C ASP A 223 6.99 15.08 3.40
N ARG A 224 7.11 13.98 2.63
CA ARG A 224 6.98 12.60 3.09
C ARG A 224 8.33 11.92 3.30
N ASN A 225 9.42 12.69 3.41
CA ASN A 225 10.77 12.17 3.65
C ASN A 225 11.29 11.25 2.52
N VAL A 226 10.79 11.48 1.30
CA VAL A 226 11.34 10.90 0.06
C VAL A 226 12.35 11.89 -0.49
N ARG A 227 13.61 11.49 -0.60
CA ARG A 227 14.67 12.39 -1.05
C ARG A 227 14.60 12.47 -2.57
N PRO A 228 14.38 13.66 -3.15
CA PRO A 228 14.26 13.80 -4.60
C PRO A 228 15.57 13.36 -5.28
N TYR A 229 16.72 13.48 -4.58
CA TYR A 229 18.04 13.13 -5.12
C TYR A 229 18.14 11.66 -5.52
N TYR A 230 17.44 10.80 -4.78
CA TYR A 230 17.45 9.38 -5.01
C TYR A 230 16.25 8.91 -5.81
N PHE A 231 15.09 9.57 -5.69
CA PHE A 231 13.86 9.15 -6.35
C PHE A 231 12.99 10.34 -6.77
N GLU A 232 12.57 10.36 -8.03
CA GLU A 232 11.45 11.18 -8.51
C GLU A 232 10.32 10.27 -8.98
N PHE A 233 9.08 10.61 -8.61
CA PHE A 233 7.88 9.80 -8.87
C PHE A 233 6.94 10.52 -9.84
N TYR A 234 6.25 9.75 -10.67
CA TYR A 234 5.35 10.26 -11.70
C TYR A 234 4.10 9.38 -11.85
N ARG A 235 2.97 10.01 -12.21
CA ARG A 235 1.68 9.35 -12.46
C ARG A 235 1.11 9.63 -13.85
#